data_AF-A0A7C7CZK8-F1
#
_entry.id   AF-A0A7C7CZK8-F1
#
_cell.length_a   1.000
_cell.length_b   1.000
_cell.length_c   1.000
_cell.angle_alpha   90.00
_cell.angle_beta   90.00
_cell.angle_gamma   90.00
#
_symmetry.space_group_name_H-M   'P 1'
#
loop_
_entity.id
_entity.type
_entity.pdbx_description
1 polymer ?
#
loop_
_entity_poly.entity_id
_entity_poly.type
_entity_poly.pdbx_seq_one_letter_code
_entity_poly.pdbx_strand_id
1 'polypeptide(L)'
;MDNNYSANRILVSNPNAIQEAKIIVQNGGTIVYPTDTLYGFGVDATNEKAINNLNHIKKRTGPISVLINNLEMAFAISKLSPKQKKMVAEKLQGSNTVIVPLKTGFVHP
;
A
#
# COMPACT_ATOMS: atom_id res chain seq x y z
N MET A 1 -1.72 16.18 21.31
CA MET A 1 -2.53 15.76 20.15
C MET A 1 -2.15 16.71 19.04
N ASP A 2 -1.31 16.25 18.11
CA ASP A 2 -0.77 17.14 17.07
C ASP A 2 -1.82 17.30 15.97
N ASN A 3 -2.58 18.40 16.07
CA ASN A 3 -3.76 18.75 15.26
C ASN A 3 -3.43 19.28 13.85
N ASN A 4 -2.47 18.69 13.12
CA ASN A 4 -2.04 19.24 11.81
C ASN A 4 -2.42 18.37 10.60
N TYR A 5 -3.45 17.53 10.72
CA TYR A 5 -3.98 16.79 9.56
C TYR A 5 -5.21 17.49 9.00
N SER A 6 -5.10 18.05 7.80
CA SER A 6 -6.25 18.52 7.00
C SER A 6 -6.62 17.46 5.98
N ALA A 7 -7.90 17.06 5.93
CA ALA A 7 -8.41 16.11 4.96
C ALA A 7 -9.31 16.82 3.94
N ASN A 8 -9.00 16.66 2.65
CA ASN A 8 -9.85 17.11 1.55
C ASN A 8 -10.63 15.91 1.00
N ARG A 9 -11.96 16.01 0.96
CA ARG A 9 -12.82 14.95 0.42
C ARG A 9 -13.02 15.16 -1.08
N ILE A 10 -12.67 14.14 -1.85
CA ILE A 10 -12.95 14.08 -3.29
C ILE A 10 -14.06 13.05 -3.52
N LEU A 11 -15.08 13.41 -4.29
CA LEU A 11 -16.14 12.47 -4.65
C LEU A 11 -15.59 11.40 -5.60
N VAL A 12 -15.96 10.14 -5.39
CA VAL A 12 -15.54 9.02 -6.27
C VAL A 12 -16.05 9.18 -7.70
N SER A 13 -17.15 9.92 -7.88
CA SER A 13 -17.71 10.26 -9.20
C SER A 13 -16.96 11.39 -9.91
N ASN A 14 -16.01 12.07 -9.25
CA ASN A 14 -15.19 13.09 -9.89
C ASN A 14 -14.24 12.40 -10.90
N PRO A 15 -14.25 12.79 -12.20
CA PRO A 15 -13.37 12.19 -13.20
C PRO A 15 -11.88 12.33 -12.89
N ASN A 16 -11.50 13.30 -12.06
CA ASN A 16 -10.12 13.56 -11.65
C ASN A 16 -9.73 12.87 -10.33
N ALA A 17 -10.63 12.13 -9.67
CA ALA A 17 -10.37 11.56 -8.34
C ALA A 17 -9.11 10.68 -8.29
N ILE A 18 -8.91 9.84 -9.32
CA ILE A 18 -7.73 8.97 -9.42
C ILE A 18 -6.47 9.80 -9.62
N GLN A 19 -6.52 10.84 -10.45
CA GLN A 19 -5.38 11.70 -10.74
C GLN A 19 -4.95 12.51 -9.50
N GLU A 20 -5.92 13.04 -8.75
CA GLU A 20 -5.64 13.73 -7.49
C GLU A 20 -5.05 12.78 -6.44
N ALA A 21 -5.63 11.58 -6.28
CA ALA A 21 -5.09 10.56 -5.37
C ALA A 21 -3.65 10.17 -5.72
N LYS A 22 -3.35 10.02 -7.02
CA LYS A 22 -2.00 9.76 -7.51
C LYS A 22 -1.03 10.86 -7.10
N ILE A 23 -1.38 12.13 -7.34
CA ILE A 23 -0.52 13.28 -6.98
C ILE A 23 -0.25 13.30 -5.47
N ILE A 24 -1.28 13.08 -4.65
CA ILE A 24 -1.15 13.04 -3.19
C ILE A 24 -0.17 11.95 -2.76
N VAL A 25 -0.36 10.72 -3.26
CA VAL A 25 0.51 9.57 -2.93
C VAL A 25 1.95 9.81 -3.38
N GLN A 26 2.15 10.30 -4.61
CA GLN A 26 3.49 10.60 -5.15
C GLN A 26 4.23 11.69 -4.37
N ASN A 27 3.50 12.62 -3.76
CA ASN A 27 4.07 13.67 -2.90
C ASN A 27 4.25 13.22 -1.44
N GLY A 28 4.09 11.92 -1.14
CA GLY A 28 4.25 11.36 0.21
C GLY A 28 3.06 11.61 1.15
N GLY A 29 1.91 12.00 0.59
CA GLY A 29 0.65 12.14 1.32
C GLY A 29 -0.07 10.82 1.56
N THR A 30 -1.04 10.84 2.47
CA THR A 30 -1.88 9.69 2.81
C THR A 30 -3.26 9.87 2.22
N ILE A 31 -3.78 8.83 1.56
CA ILE A 31 -5.16 8.76 1.07
C ILE A 31 -5.99 7.77 1.90
N VAL A 32 -7.29 8.02 1.96
CA VAL A 32 -8.29 7.07 2.44
C VAL A 32 -9.25 6.78 1.29
N TYR A 33 -9.41 5.52 0.90
CA TYR A 33 -10.15 5.12 -0.30
C TYR A 33 -11.12 3.97 0.00
N PRO A 34 -12.27 3.90 -0.70
CA PRO A 34 -13.23 2.82 -0.50
C PRO A 34 -12.66 1.49 -1.00
N THR A 35 -12.97 0.40 -0.30
CA THR A 35 -12.78 -0.98 -0.77
C THR A 35 -14.12 -1.73 -0.74
N ASP A 36 -14.11 -3.02 -1.08
CA ASP A 36 -15.28 -3.89 -1.02
C ASP A 36 -15.85 -4.08 0.40
N THR A 37 -14.99 -3.95 1.43
CA THR A 37 -15.33 -4.22 2.83
C THR A 37 -15.37 -2.94 3.67
N LEU A 38 -14.24 -2.23 3.76
CA LEU A 38 -14.08 -1.03 4.57
C LEU A 38 -13.25 0.03 3.83
N TYR A 39 -12.97 1.15 4.46
CA TYR A 39 -12.02 2.11 3.91
C TYR A 39 -10.58 1.65 4.16
N GLY A 40 -9.78 1.71 3.10
CA GLY A 40 -8.35 1.46 3.13
C GLY A 40 -7.56 2.75 3.30
N PHE A 41 -6.38 2.66 3.91
CA PHE A 41 -5.38 3.72 3.89
C PHE A 41 -4.33 3.39 2.83
N GLY A 42 -3.92 4.39 2.05
CA GLY A 42 -2.90 4.26 1.02
C GLY A 42 -1.82 5.32 1.17
N VAL A 43 -0.57 4.90 0.99
CA VAL A 43 0.62 5.74 0.90
C VAL A 43 1.57 5.13 -0.13
N ASP A 44 2.60 5.88 -0.51
CA ASP A 44 3.71 5.32 -1.28
C ASP A 44 4.52 4.35 -0.39
N ALA A 45 4.50 3.07 -0.75
CA ALA A 45 5.19 2.01 -0.02
C ALA A 45 6.73 2.08 -0.12
N THR A 46 7.26 2.91 -1.03
CA THR A 46 8.69 3.16 -1.18
C THR A 46 9.16 4.40 -0.41
N ASN A 47 8.23 5.14 0.21
CA ASN A 47 8.52 6.38 0.92
C ASN A 47 8.45 6.17 2.44
N GLU A 48 9.61 6.11 3.09
CA GLU A 48 9.74 5.92 4.53
C GLU A 48 8.94 6.93 5.36
N LYS A 49 8.96 8.21 4.97
CA LYS A 49 8.25 9.27 5.69
C LYS A 49 6.73 9.05 5.59
N ALA A 50 6.23 8.64 4.42
CA ALA A 50 4.81 8.37 4.23
C ALA A 50 4.35 7.15 5.06
N ILE A 51 5.17 6.10 5.13
CA ILE A 51 4.92 4.92 5.96
C ILE A 51 4.91 5.27 7.45
N ASN A 52 5.88 6.05 7.92
CA ASN A 52 5.94 6.53 9.30
C ASN A 52 4.71 7.36 9.67
N ASN A 53 4.28 8.26 8.79
CA ASN A 53 3.04 9.02 8.97
C ASN A 53 1.81 8.10 9.04
N LEU A 54 1.71 7.10 8.17
CA LEU A 54 0.62 6.12 8.21
C LEU A 54 0.60 5.31 9.51
N ASN A 55 1.76 4.87 9.99
CA ASN A 55 1.88 4.15 11.26
C ASN A 55 1.50 5.02 12.46
N HIS A 56 1.88 6.31 12.44
CA HIS A 56 1.46 7.28 13.44
C HIS A 56 -0.07 7.46 13.46
N ILE A 57 -0.70 7.67 12.29
CA ILE A 57 -2.16 7.79 12.14
C ILE A 57 -2.86 6.53 12.65
N LYS A 58 -2.37 5.34 12.29
CA LYS A 58 -2.96 4.06 12.67
C LYS A 58 -2.60 3.60 14.08
N LYS A 59 -1.73 4.32 14.80
CA LYS A 59 -1.23 3.99 16.14
C LYS A 59 -0.77 2.53 16.27
N ARG A 60 -0.06 2.02 15.25
CA ARG A 60 0.37 0.62 15.21
C ARG A 60 1.83 0.48 14.82
N THR A 61 2.40 -0.64 15.23
CA THR A 61 3.75 -1.10 14.86
C THR A 61 3.61 -2.45 14.17
N GLY A 62 4.32 -2.68 13.06
CA GLY A 62 4.34 -3.96 12.36
C GLY A 62 4.14 -3.83 10.84
N PRO A 63 4.25 -4.94 10.09
CA PRO A 63 4.25 -4.91 8.64
C PRO A 63 2.96 -4.33 8.07
N ILE A 64 3.08 -3.68 6.92
CA ILE A 64 1.96 -3.11 6.17
C ILE A 64 1.76 -3.93 4.90
N SER A 65 0.50 -4.23 4.57
CA SER A 65 0.16 -4.84 3.27
C SER A 65 0.50 -3.87 2.13
N VAL A 66 1.14 -4.38 1.10
CA VAL A 66 1.49 -3.61 -0.11
C VAL A 66 0.61 -4.08 -1.25
N LEU A 67 -0.10 -3.13 -1.89
CA LEU A 67 -0.82 -3.40 -3.12
C LEU A 67 0.17 -3.46 -4.28
N ILE A 68 0.10 -4.51 -5.09
CA ILE A 68 1.04 -4.76 -6.18
C ILE A 68 0.26 -4.89 -7.48
N ASN A 69 0.77 -4.28 -8.55
CA ASN A 69 0.11 -4.26 -9.85
C ASN A 69 -0.02 -5.67 -10.48
N ASN A 70 0.99 -6.52 -10.32
CA ASN A 70 1.02 -7.86 -10.90
C ASN A 70 2.02 -8.80 -10.20
N LEU A 71 1.95 -10.09 -10.49
CA LEU A 71 2.85 -11.11 -9.93
C LEU A 71 4.32 -10.90 -10.30
N GLU A 72 4.60 -10.34 -11.47
CA GLU A 72 5.98 -10.06 -11.91
C GLU A 72 6.65 -9.06 -10.96
N MET A 73 5.97 -7.96 -10.64
CA MET A 73 6.45 -6.96 -9.68
C MET A 73 6.59 -7.58 -8.28
N ALA A 74 5.63 -8.40 -7.85
CA ALA A 74 5.72 -9.09 -6.55
C ALA A 74 6.95 -10.00 -6.47
N PHE A 75 7.28 -10.72 -7.55
CA PHE A 75 8.47 -11.57 -7.62
C PHE A 75 9.77 -10.78 -7.76
N ALA A 76 9.73 -9.59 -8.36
CA ALA A 76 10.87 -8.71 -8.47
C ALA A 76 11.36 -8.21 -7.10
N ILE A 77 10.43 -7.91 -6.19
CA ILE A 77 10.75 -7.33 -4.86
C ILE A 77 10.86 -8.37 -3.73
N SER A 78 10.56 -9.64 -3.98
CA SER A 78 10.56 -10.70 -2.96
C SER A 78 11.75 -11.66 -3.07
N LYS A 79 12.12 -12.27 -1.93
CA LYS A 79 13.17 -13.30 -1.82
C LYS A 79 12.54 -14.70 -1.91
N LEU A 80 12.08 -15.09 -3.10
CA LEU A 80 11.37 -16.36 -3.33
C LEU A 80 12.12 -17.29 -4.31
N SER A 81 12.21 -18.57 -3.95
CA SER A 81 12.62 -19.65 -4.86
C SER A 81 11.55 -19.92 -5.94
N PRO A 82 11.89 -20.59 -7.06
CA PRO A 82 10.92 -20.93 -8.11
C PRO A 82 9.69 -21.69 -7.61
N LYS A 83 9.89 -22.63 -6.68
CA LYS A 83 8.79 -23.38 -6.03
C LYS A 83 7.86 -22.45 -5.25
N GLN A 84 8.41 -21.51 -4.48
CA GLN A 84 7.62 -20.55 -3.71
C GLN A 84 6.88 -19.56 -4.61
N LYS A 85 7.48 -19.12 -5.73
CA LYS A 85 6.79 -18.28 -6.71
C LYS A 85 5.53 -18.96 -7.27
N LYS A 86 5.62 -20.26 -7.60
CA LYS A 86 4.46 -21.05 -8.03
C LYS A 86 3.37 -21.07 -6.95
N MET A 87 3.74 -21.36 -5.70
CA MET A 87 2.79 -21.36 -4.57
C MET A 87 2.14 -19.99 -4.35
N VAL A 88 2.89 -18.90 -4.49
CA VAL A 88 2.35 -17.54 -4.37
C VAL A 88 1.37 -17.23 -5.49
N ALA A 89 1.69 -17.60 -6.74
CA ALA A 89 0.79 -17.38 -7.88
C ALA A 89 -0.55 -18.12 -7.74
N GLU A 90 -0.53 -19.31 -7.12
CA GLU A 90 -1.75 -20.07 -6.80
C GLU A 90 -2.53 -19.44 -5.64
N LYS A 91 -1.84 -19.00 -4.58
CA LYS A 91 -2.48 -18.50 -3.36
C LYS A 91 -2.95 -17.05 -3.41
N LEU A 92 -2.30 -16.18 -4.18
CA LEU A 92 -2.60 -14.74 -4.24
C LEU A 92 -3.85 -14.43 -5.09
N GLN A 93 -4.60 -15.45 -5.52
CA GLN A 93 -5.82 -15.27 -6.31
C GLN A 93 -6.97 -14.78 -5.42
N GLY A 94 -7.85 -13.93 -5.99
CA GLY A 94 -9.02 -13.40 -5.29
C GLY A 94 -8.69 -12.41 -4.18
N SER A 95 -9.37 -12.52 -3.04
CA SER A 95 -9.23 -11.64 -1.87
C SER A 95 -8.12 -12.07 -0.90
N ASN A 96 -7.20 -12.93 -1.36
CA ASN A 96 -6.14 -13.47 -0.53
C ASN A 96 -4.98 -12.48 -0.39
N THR A 97 -4.34 -12.47 0.80
CA THR A 97 -3.08 -11.79 1.05
C THR A 97 -2.01 -12.82 1.40
N VAL A 98 -0.80 -12.67 0.86
CA VAL A 98 0.34 -13.54 1.15
C VAL A 98 1.43 -12.77 1.87
N ILE A 99 2.06 -13.40 2.86
CA ILE A 99 3.23 -12.86 3.57
C ILE A 99 4.47 -13.52 2.99
N VAL A 100 5.42 -12.72 2.51
CA VAL A 100 6.65 -13.18 1.88
C VAL A 100 7.86 -12.38 2.35
N PRO A 101 9.06 -12.97 2.39
CA PRO A 101 10.28 -12.22 2.69
C PRO A 101 10.60 -11.26 1.54
N LEU A 102 10.92 -10.00 1.88
CA LEU A 102 11.28 -8.96 0.90
C LEU A 102 12.78 -8.85 0.66
N LYS A 103 13.15 -8.36 -0.53
CA LYS A 103 14.48 -7.82 -0.80
C LYS A 103 14.66 -6.52 -0.03
N THR A 104 15.86 -6.28 0.50
CA THR A 104 16.16 -5.07 1.27
C THR A 104 16.09 -3.84 0.33
N GLY A 105 15.51 -2.74 0.80
CA GLY A 105 15.53 -1.44 0.10
C GLY A 105 14.34 -1.15 -0.83
N PHE A 106 13.29 -1.98 -0.84
CA PHE A 106 12.13 -1.78 -1.72
C PHE A 106 10.88 -1.26 -1.00
N VAL A 107 10.73 -1.59 0.29
CA VAL A 107 9.62 -1.16 1.13
C VAL A 107 10.21 -0.86 2.51
N HIS A 108 9.86 0.28 3.09
CA HIS A 108 10.31 0.64 4.42
C HIS A 108 9.42 -0.02 5.49
N PRO A 109 10.01 -0.47 6.62
CA PRO A 109 9.27 -1.13 7.71
C PRO A 109 8.33 -0.20 8.49
#